data_AF-A0A1F3NIK4-F1
#
_entry.id   AF-A0A1F3NIK4-F1
#
_cell.length_a   1.000
_cell.length_b   1.000
_cell.length_c   1.000
_cell.angle_alpha   90.00
_cell.angle_beta   90.00
_cell.angle_gamma   90.00
#
_symmetry.space_group_name_H-M   'P 1'
#
loop_
_entity.id
_entity.type
_entity.pdbx_description
1 polymer ?
#
loop_
_entity_poly.entity_id
_entity_poly.type
_entity_poly.pdbx_seq_one_letter_code
_entity_poly.pdbx_strand_id
1 'polypeptide(L)'
;MKFIAGSSRIFICCILSIILFSFILLGSCYHKEPLYSFNISSGGVMIGSSCYYLAQVREYRNPKGISRFPDGGQTKEIRQLFGLFRTDTIHNTTVLATRFGDVHGWPVRYKTRLDKNDSLISIGIVNINLADSVNGIYLYNFDSGKTLKYSAAKALPSLSKTGTQIAYCNNKTVLVEDYSSNTSTARYLLETEPVFIDWEIENGILLFCSDPFRVMKLDLRTGTVSSSDMKYIANYSQELGVTEIRSIVSKSIPDLEKLLDNN
;
A
#
# COMPACT_ATOMS: atom_id res chain seq x y z
N MET A 1 -0.63 -28.35 69.25
CA MET A 1 -0.76 -27.95 67.82
C MET A 1 -0.02 -26.64 67.60
N LYS A 2 1.23 -26.68 67.10
CA LYS A 2 1.94 -25.48 66.65
C LYS A 2 1.62 -25.29 65.17
N PHE A 3 0.73 -24.35 64.88
CA PHE A 3 0.33 -24.02 63.51
C PHE A 3 1.51 -23.43 62.74
N ILE A 4 1.62 -23.89 61.49
CA ILE A 4 2.69 -23.63 60.54
C ILE A 4 2.62 -22.15 60.11
N ALA A 5 3.22 -21.25 60.90
CA ALA A 5 3.34 -19.83 60.55
C ALA A 5 4.44 -19.54 59.50
N GLY A 6 5.24 -20.57 59.13
CA GLY A 6 6.31 -20.44 58.14
C GLY A 6 5.87 -20.63 56.68
N SER A 7 4.75 -21.33 56.42
CA SER A 7 4.35 -21.71 55.05
C SER A 7 3.73 -20.55 54.26
N SER A 8 3.01 -19.62 54.91
CA SER A 8 2.38 -18.50 54.21
C SER A 8 3.40 -17.46 53.75
N ARG A 9 4.45 -17.20 54.54
CA ARG A 9 5.52 -16.26 54.19
C ARG A 9 6.35 -16.74 53.00
N ILE A 10 6.63 -18.04 52.93
CA ILE A 10 7.33 -18.67 51.80
C ILE A 10 6.47 -18.58 50.53
N PHE A 11 5.17 -18.90 50.64
CA PHE A 11 4.25 -18.84 49.51
C PHE A 11 4.07 -17.42 48.94
N ILE A 12 3.97 -16.42 49.82
CA ILE A 12 3.90 -15.00 49.43
C ILE A 12 5.21 -14.55 48.76
N CYS A 13 6.37 -14.96 49.28
CA CYS A 13 7.67 -14.66 48.65
C CYS A 13 7.81 -15.32 47.26
N CYS A 14 7.32 -16.55 47.08
CA CYS A 14 7.33 -17.22 45.78
C CYS A 14 6.45 -16.49 44.76
N ILE A 15 5.24 -16.06 45.14
CA ILE A 15 4.34 -15.31 44.25
C ILE A 15 4.95 -13.96 43.87
N LEU A 16 5.48 -13.20 44.84
CA LEU A 16 6.17 -11.93 44.58
C LEU A 16 7.40 -12.11 43.67
N SER A 17 8.15 -13.20 43.85
CA SER A 17 9.30 -13.52 43.00
C SER A 17 8.86 -13.85 41.58
N ILE A 18 7.77 -14.60 41.39
CA ILE A 18 7.22 -14.92 40.07
C ILE A 18 6.69 -13.66 39.38
N ILE A 19 5.99 -12.78 40.11
CA ILE A 19 5.51 -11.50 39.57
C ILE A 19 6.70 -10.64 39.16
N LEU A 20 7.70 -10.47 40.03
CA LEU A 20 8.89 -9.68 39.74
C LEU A 20 9.69 -10.25 38.57
N PHE A 21 9.87 -11.56 38.52
CA PHE A 21 10.57 -12.24 37.41
C PHE A 21 9.78 -12.11 36.11
N SER A 22 8.45 -12.18 36.15
CA SER A 22 7.58 -11.94 34.99
C SER A 22 7.68 -10.50 34.51
N PHE A 23 7.69 -9.51 35.40
CA PHE A 23 7.88 -8.09 35.05
C PHE A 23 9.27 -7.82 34.46
N ILE A 24 10.33 -8.41 35.02
CA ILE A 24 11.71 -8.27 34.53
C ILE A 24 11.88 -8.95 33.17
N LEU A 25 11.30 -10.14 32.98
CA LEU A 25 11.32 -10.85 31.71
C LEU A 25 10.54 -10.07 30.65
N LEU A 26 9.29 -9.65 30.94
CA LEU A 26 8.42 -8.95 29.99
C LEU A 26 8.94 -7.55 29.62
N GLY A 27 9.56 -6.83 30.56
CA GLY A 27 10.18 -5.52 30.30
C GLY A 27 11.49 -5.58 29.50
N SER A 28 12.08 -6.77 29.35
CA SER A 28 13.39 -7.01 28.75
C SER A 28 13.32 -7.92 27.51
N CYS A 29 12.14 -8.08 26.90
CA CYS A 29 11.99 -8.90 25.68
C CYS A 29 12.44 -8.18 24.40
N TYR A 30 12.67 -6.86 24.45
CA TYR A 30 12.98 -6.04 23.28
C TYR A 30 14.16 -5.10 23.54
N HIS A 31 14.87 -4.72 22.47
CA HIS A 31 15.81 -3.61 22.52
C HIS A 31 15.08 -2.30 22.89
N LYS A 32 15.75 -1.41 23.64
CA LYS A 32 15.17 -0.12 24.04
C LYS A 32 15.13 0.85 22.87
N GLU A 33 16.19 0.86 22.06
CA GLU A 33 16.33 1.74 20.90
C GLU A 33 15.36 1.32 19.79
N PRO A 34 14.54 2.26 19.28
CA PRO A 34 13.70 2.00 18.12
C PRO A 34 14.55 1.90 16.85
N LEU A 35 14.07 1.12 15.89
CA LEU A 35 14.57 1.07 14.52
C LEU A 35 13.49 1.57 13.58
N TYR A 36 13.93 2.10 12.43
CA TYR A 36 13.04 2.62 11.41
C TYR A 36 13.18 1.81 10.11
N SER A 37 12.07 1.64 9.40
CA SER A 37 12.08 1.11 8.04
C SER A 37 11.21 1.95 7.12
N PHE A 38 11.62 2.03 5.85
CA PHE A 38 10.92 2.74 4.79
C PHE A 38 10.69 1.78 3.62
N ASN A 39 9.48 1.23 3.53
CA ASN A 39 9.13 0.17 2.57
C ASN A 39 8.25 0.75 1.45
N ILE A 40 8.82 0.91 0.26
CA ILE A 40 8.15 1.45 -0.94
C ILE A 40 7.29 0.39 -1.66
N SER A 41 6.25 0.83 -2.36
CA SER A 41 5.47 0.03 -3.32
C SER A 41 6.29 -0.34 -4.54
N SER A 42 5.77 -1.28 -5.33
CA SER A 42 6.36 -1.63 -6.62
C SER A 42 6.28 -0.51 -7.67
N GLY A 43 5.46 0.53 -7.41
CA GLY A 43 5.06 1.52 -8.40
C GLY A 43 5.02 2.96 -7.95
N GLY A 44 5.23 3.85 -8.93
CA GLY A 44 5.15 5.29 -8.79
C GLY A 44 4.93 5.98 -10.13
N VAL A 45 4.68 7.29 -10.06
CA VAL A 45 4.48 8.17 -11.21
C VAL A 45 5.31 9.44 -11.07
N MET A 46 5.72 10.02 -12.20
CA MET A 46 6.45 11.30 -12.24
C MET A 46 5.51 12.44 -12.62
N ILE A 47 5.61 13.57 -11.93
CA ILE A 47 4.84 14.79 -12.24
C ILE A 47 5.78 15.97 -12.15
N GLY A 48 6.16 16.49 -13.32
CA GLY A 48 7.30 17.41 -13.41
C GLY A 48 8.54 16.78 -12.78
N SER A 49 9.11 17.46 -11.78
CA SER A 49 10.27 16.98 -11.01
C SER A 49 9.90 16.17 -9.76
N SER A 50 8.62 15.86 -9.52
CA SER A 50 8.17 15.15 -8.33
C SER A 50 7.84 13.69 -8.62
N CYS A 51 8.43 12.79 -7.84
CA CYS A 51 8.13 11.36 -7.84
C CYS A 51 7.09 11.04 -6.77
N TYR A 52 5.97 10.44 -7.16
CA TYR A 52 4.91 10.00 -6.26
C TYR A 52 4.85 8.48 -6.18
N TYR A 53 4.80 7.94 -4.96
CA TYR A 53 4.78 6.49 -4.71
C TYR A 53 4.13 6.19 -3.35
N LEU A 54 3.67 4.95 -3.17
CA LEU A 54 3.19 4.51 -1.86
C LEU A 54 4.35 3.98 -1.02
N ALA A 55 4.34 4.24 0.27
CA ALA A 55 5.30 3.65 1.18
C ALA A 55 4.72 3.47 2.58
N GLN A 56 5.34 2.57 3.34
CA GLN A 56 5.13 2.42 4.76
C GLN A 56 6.39 2.79 5.51
N VAL A 57 6.27 3.74 6.45
CA VAL A 57 7.26 4.03 7.47
C VAL A 57 6.88 3.28 8.74
N ARG A 58 7.83 2.56 9.33
CA ARG A 58 7.60 1.84 10.59
C ARG A 58 8.66 2.21 11.59
N GLU A 59 8.25 2.44 12.82
CA GLU A 59 9.11 2.43 14.00
C GLU A 59 8.84 1.13 14.77
N TYR A 60 9.89 0.36 15.02
CA TYR A 60 9.75 -0.95 15.65
C TYR A 60 10.94 -1.27 16.55
N ARG A 61 10.77 -2.25 17.44
CA ARG A 61 11.84 -2.80 18.27
C ARG A 61 12.09 -4.26 17.93
N ASN A 62 13.38 -4.60 17.80
CA ASN A 62 13.79 -5.98 17.64
C ASN A 62 13.69 -6.73 18.97
N PRO A 63 13.24 -8.00 18.95
CA PRO A 63 13.27 -8.85 20.12
C PRO A 63 14.72 -9.10 20.57
N LYS A 64 14.92 -9.28 21.87
CA LYS A 64 16.22 -9.63 22.47
C LYS A 64 16.09 -10.87 23.36
N GLY A 65 17.22 -11.52 23.62
CA GLY A 65 17.27 -12.70 24.49
C GLY A 65 16.37 -13.82 23.97
N ILE A 66 15.59 -14.42 24.88
CA ILE A 66 14.77 -15.60 24.59
C ILE A 66 13.64 -15.32 23.59
N SER A 67 13.23 -14.06 23.45
CA SER A 67 12.21 -13.64 22.50
C SER A 67 12.66 -13.76 21.04
N ARG A 68 13.95 -14.03 20.78
CA ARG A 68 14.48 -14.31 19.44
C ARG A 68 14.33 -15.78 19.02
N PHE A 69 13.88 -16.67 19.90
CA PHE A 69 13.80 -18.10 19.60
C PHE A 69 12.39 -18.51 19.12
N PRO A 70 12.24 -19.43 18.15
CA PRO A 70 13.30 -20.09 17.36
C PRO A 70 13.79 -19.28 16.15
N ASP A 71 12.95 -18.43 15.56
CA ASP A 71 13.16 -17.86 14.21
C ASP A 71 13.50 -16.36 14.19
N GLY A 72 14.24 -15.88 15.18
CA GLY A 72 14.58 -14.46 15.32
C GLY A 72 13.53 -13.62 16.04
N GLY A 73 12.34 -14.16 16.32
CA GLY A 73 11.27 -13.52 17.08
C GLY A 73 10.48 -12.48 16.29
N GLN A 74 9.30 -12.10 16.79
CA GLN A 74 8.48 -11.08 16.16
C GLN A 74 8.93 -9.68 16.60
N THR A 75 9.11 -8.77 15.63
CA THR A 75 9.35 -7.35 15.94
C THR A 75 8.11 -6.73 16.59
N LYS A 76 8.31 -5.90 17.61
CA LYS A 76 7.22 -5.11 18.18
C LYS A 76 7.11 -3.79 17.42
N GLU A 77 5.99 -3.60 16.73
CA GLU A 77 5.67 -2.32 16.11
C GLU A 77 5.29 -1.28 17.17
N ILE A 78 5.82 -0.07 17.05
CA ILE A 78 5.55 1.07 17.94
C ILE A 78 4.64 2.05 17.23
N ARG A 79 5.06 2.50 16.04
CA ARG A 79 4.32 3.41 15.17
C ARG A 79 4.40 2.94 13.73
N GLN A 80 3.35 3.21 12.98
CA GLN A 80 3.35 3.04 11.54
C GLN A 80 2.65 4.20 10.85
N LEU A 81 3.12 4.49 9.64
CA LEU A 81 2.53 5.44 8.73
C LEU A 81 2.54 4.81 7.34
N PHE A 82 1.37 4.66 6.74
CA PHE A 82 1.21 4.27 5.35
C PHE A 82 0.57 5.39 4.57
N GLY A 83 1.09 5.67 3.38
CA GLY A 83 0.69 6.88 2.66
C GLY A 83 1.23 6.99 1.25
N LEU A 84 0.72 8.00 0.55
CA LEU A 84 1.31 8.54 -0.67
C LEU A 84 2.43 9.50 -0.27
N PHE A 85 3.64 9.24 -0.75
CA PHE A 85 4.80 10.08 -0.56
C PHE A 85 5.14 10.81 -1.86
N ARG A 86 5.68 12.01 -1.73
CA ARG A 86 6.23 12.81 -2.82
C ARG A 86 7.70 13.08 -2.55
N THR A 87 8.56 12.75 -3.51
CA THR A 87 9.97 13.12 -3.47
C THR A 87 10.28 14.09 -4.60
N ASP A 88 10.70 15.31 -4.26
CA ASP A 88 11.19 16.29 -5.22
C ASP A 88 12.61 15.88 -5.67
N THR A 89 12.80 15.63 -6.96
CA THR A 89 14.07 15.14 -7.53
C THR A 89 15.12 16.25 -7.72
N ILE A 90 14.71 17.53 -7.66
CA ILE A 90 15.60 18.69 -7.72
C ILE A 90 16.14 18.99 -6.32
N HIS A 91 15.24 19.07 -5.34
CA HIS A 91 15.59 19.43 -3.96
C HIS A 91 15.96 18.22 -3.09
N ASN A 92 15.73 16.99 -3.58
CA ASN A 92 15.91 15.74 -2.86
C ASN A 92 15.17 15.72 -1.51
N THR A 93 13.95 16.24 -1.48
CA THR A 93 13.12 16.28 -0.28
C THR A 93 11.93 15.35 -0.41
N THR A 94 11.71 14.52 0.61
CA THR A 94 10.56 13.62 0.69
C THR A 94 9.57 14.13 1.71
N VAL A 95 8.30 14.19 1.31
CA VAL A 95 7.17 14.58 2.15
C VAL A 95 6.03 13.57 2.03
N LEU A 96 5.24 13.46 3.09
CA LEU A 96 3.96 12.74 3.04
C LEU A 96 2.93 13.63 2.32
N ALA A 97 2.41 13.16 1.20
CA ALA A 97 1.34 13.85 0.46
C ALA A 97 -0.05 13.48 0.99
N THR A 98 -0.24 12.24 1.44
CA THR A 98 -1.49 11.77 2.05
C THR A 98 -1.24 10.57 2.94
N ARG A 99 -1.81 10.59 4.14
CA ARG A 99 -1.91 9.41 5.02
C ARG A 99 -3.09 8.54 4.62
N PHE A 100 -2.87 7.24 4.55
CA PHE A 100 -3.92 6.22 4.48
C PHE A 100 -4.06 5.51 5.84
N GLY A 101 -5.03 4.60 5.93
CA GLY A 101 -5.19 3.74 7.09
C GLY A 101 -4.01 2.80 7.30
N ASP A 102 -4.10 2.01 8.36
CA ASP A 102 -3.07 1.04 8.73
C ASP A 102 -3.01 -0.14 7.75
N VAL A 103 -1.81 -0.70 7.58
CA VAL A 103 -1.56 -1.85 6.68
C VAL A 103 -0.86 -2.99 7.41
N HIS A 104 -1.11 -4.21 6.97
CA HIS A 104 -0.55 -5.42 7.57
C HIS A 104 0.18 -6.27 6.52
N GLY A 105 1.49 -6.46 6.71
CA GLY A 105 2.32 -7.25 5.78
C GLY A 105 2.65 -6.54 4.47
N TRP A 106 2.68 -5.20 4.50
CA TRP A 106 3.14 -4.38 3.39
C TRP A 106 4.63 -4.62 3.08
N PRO A 107 5.07 -4.53 1.80
CA PRO A 107 4.25 -4.37 0.59
C PRO A 107 3.72 -5.69 0.03
N VAL A 108 4.23 -6.84 0.49
CA VAL A 108 4.04 -8.16 -0.14
C VAL A 108 2.59 -8.59 -0.26
N ARG A 109 1.72 -8.17 0.68
CA ARG A 109 0.30 -8.52 0.68
C ARG A 109 -0.58 -7.60 -0.16
N TYR A 110 -0.01 -6.61 -0.86
CA TYR A 110 -0.80 -5.61 -1.58
C TYR A 110 -0.45 -5.58 -3.06
N LYS A 111 -1.49 -5.58 -3.89
CA LYS A 111 -1.43 -5.10 -5.26
C LYS A 111 -1.74 -3.61 -5.24
N THR A 112 -0.93 -2.84 -5.95
CA THR A 112 -1.13 -1.40 -6.07
C THR A 112 -0.98 -0.95 -7.52
N ARG A 113 -1.63 0.17 -7.86
CA ARG A 113 -1.45 0.84 -9.14
C ARG A 113 -1.58 2.34 -8.93
N LEU A 114 -0.63 3.09 -9.47
CA LEU A 114 -0.71 4.53 -9.55
C LEU A 114 -0.77 4.88 -11.04
N ASP A 115 -1.76 5.64 -11.43
CA ASP A 115 -1.89 6.20 -12.77
C ASP A 115 -2.19 7.69 -12.64
N LYS A 116 -1.83 8.48 -13.64
CA LYS A 116 -1.95 9.94 -13.61
C LYS A 116 -2.51 10.48 -14.92
N ASN A 117 -3.14 11.64 -14.79
CA ASN A 117 -3.35 12.60 -15.88
C ASN A 117 -2.89 13.98 -15.41
N ASP A 118 -3.28 15.03 -16.12
CA ASP A 118 -2.83 16.39 -15.83
C ASP A 118 -3.41 16.97 -14.53
N SER A 119 -4.49 16.38 -13.99
CA SER A 119 -5.23 16.96 -12.84
C SER A 119 -5.12 16.15 -11.56
N LEU A 120 -4.90 14.84 -11.64
CA LEU A 120 -4.86 13.97 -10.46
C LEU A 120 -4.00 12.70 -10.64
N ILE A 121 -3.74 12.02 -9.52
CA ILE A 121 -3.26 10.63 -9.45
C ILE A 121 -4.44 9.75 -9.01
N SER A 122 -4.71 8.69 -9.76
CA SER A 122 -5.52 7.58 -9.27
C SER A 122 -4.64 6.54 -8.60
N ILE A 123 -5.12 6.01 -7.48
CA ILE A 123 -4.37 5.11 -6.60
C ILE A 123 -5.27 3.92 -6.29
N GLY A 124 -4.93 2.74 -6.81
CA GLY A 124 -5.55 1.47 -6.43
C GLY A 124 -4.74 0.80 -5.33
N ILE A 125 -5.39 0.42 -4.24
CA ILE A 125 -4.79 -0.34 -3.14
C ILE A 125 -5.67 -1.56 -2.89
N VAL A 126 -5.09 -2.76 -3.04
CA VAL A 126 -5.82 -4.03 -2.88
C VAL A 126 -4.98 -5.03 -2.11
N ASN A 127 -5.41 -5.35 -0.89
CA ASN A 127 -4.87 -6.49 -0.14
C ASN A 127 -5.33 -7.80 -0.80
N ILE A 128 -4.37 -8.65 -1.16
CA ILE A 128 -4.61 -9.88 -1.93
C ILE A 128 -5.23 -11.00 -1.10
N ASN A 129 -5.06 -10.96 0.23
CA ASN A 129 -5.44 -12.07 1.11
C ASN A 129 -6.70 -11.77 1.92
N LEU A 130 -6.94 -10.51 2.30
CA LEU A 130 -7.99 -10.14 3.25
C LEU A 130 -8.69 -8.83 2.89
N ALA A 131 -9.88 -8.62 3.45
CA ALA A 131 -10.46 -7.29 3.49
C ALA A 131 -9.61 -6.40 4.41
N ASP A 132 -9.30 -5.20 3.94
CA ASP A 132 -8.48 -4.22 4.63
C ASP A 132 -9.16 -2.85 4.49
N SER A 133 -9.04 -2.01 5.52
CA SER A 133 -9.62 -0.67 5.55
C SER A 133 -9.10 0.23 4.43
N VAL A 134 -7.85 0.01 4.02
CA VAL A 134 -7.20 0.76 2.94
C VAL A 134 -7.57 0.27 1.55
N ASN A 135 -8.33 -0.82 1.42
CA ASN A 135 -8.74 -1.30 0.10
C ASN A 135 -9.63 -0.26 -0.59
N GLY A 136 -9.30 0.04 -1.85
CA GLY A 136 -10.11 0.91 -2.67
C GLY A 136 -9.34 1.63 -3.77
N ILE A 137 -10.07 2.51 -4.43
CA ILE A 137 -9.58 3.46 -5.43
C ILE A 137 -9.64 4.85 -4.79
N TYR A 138 -8.53 5.57 -4.86
CA TYR A 138 -8.39 6.92 -4.33
C TYR A 138 -7.96 7.87 -5.45
N LEU A 139 -8.36 9.13 -5.33
CA LEU A 139 -7.98 10.20 -6.25
C LEU A 139 -7.26 11.29 -5.45
N TYR A 140 -6.01 11.54 -5.77
CA TYR A 140 -5.22 12.65 -5.24
C TYR A 140 -5.20 13.80 -6.25
N ASN A 141 -5.84 14.91 -5.92
CA ASN A 141 -5.95 16.08 -6.79
C ASN A 141 -4.79 17.05 -6.55
N PHE A 142 -4.12 17.50 -7.62
CA PHE A 142 -2.94 18.35 -7.50
C PHE A 142 -3.26 19.75 -6.97
N ASP A 143 -4.37 20.33 -7.43
CA ASP A 143 -4.74 21.72 -7.10
C ASP A 143 -5.07 21.88 -5.61
N SER A 144 -5.84 20.94 -5.07
CA SER A 144 -6.28 20.96 -3.67
C SER A 144 -5.30 20.27 -2.72
N GLY A 145 -4.40 19.43 -3.24
CA GLY A 145 -3.54 18.56 -2.44
C GLY A 145 -4.31 17.54 -1.59
N LYS A 146 -5.59 17.32 -1.89
CA LYS A 146 -6.47 16.42 -1.12
C LYS A 146 -6.61 15.07 -1.81
N THR A 147 -6.75 14.04 -0.98
CA THR A 147 -7.12 12.69 -1.43
C THR A 147 -8.56 12.37 -1.05
N LEU A 148 -9.33 11.85 -2.00
CA LEU A 148 -10.67 11.31 -1.80
C LEU A 148 -10.67 9.80 -2.04
N LYS A 149 -11.37 9.04 -1.20
CA LYS A 149 -11.70 7.64 -1.50
C LYS A 149 -12.85 7.64 -2.53
N TYR A 150 -12.53 7.36 -3.77
CA TYR A 150 -13.47 7.37 -4.89
C TYR A 150 -14.35 6.12 -4.90
N SER A 151 -13.77 4.95 -4.66
CA SER A 151 -14.51 3.69 -4.62
C SER A 151 -13.91 2.71 -3.62
N ALA A 152 -14.77 1.89 -3.01
CA ALA A 152 -14.34 0.76 -2.16
C ALA A 152 -14.07 -0.52 -2.97
N ALA A 153 -14.19 -0.48 -4.30
CA ALA A 153 -13.91 -1.61 -5.16
C ALA A 153 -12.47 -2.11 -4.99
N LYS A 154 -12.30 -3.43 -4.93
CA LYS A 154 -10.99 -4.09 -4.88
C LYS A 154 -10.38 -4.17 -6.28
N ALA A 155 -10.12 -3.01 -6.88
CA ALA A 155 -9.70 -2.91 -8.26
C ALA A 155 -8.50 -1.97 -8.43
N LEU A 156 -7.77 -2.17 -9.52
CA LEU A 156 -6.66 -1.31 -9.92
C LEU A 156 -7.14 -0.35 -11.01
N PRO A 157 -7.12 0.97 -10.78
CA PRO A 157 -7.67 1.96 -11.70
C PRO A 157 -6.69 2.31 -12.82
N SER A 158 -7.26 2.79 -13.93
CA SER A 158 -6.54 3.50 -14.98
C SER A 158 -7.31 4.74 -15.39
N LEU A 159 -6.60 5.81 -15.71
CA LEU A 159 -7.17 7.09 -16.09
C LEU A 159 -7.09 7.30 -17.59
N SER A 160 -8.15 7.89 -18.14
CA SER A 160 -8.09 8.46 -19.48
C SER A 160 -7.06 9.58 -19.53
N LYS A 161 -6.24 9.60 -20.58
CA LYS A 161 -5.18 10.61 -20.75
C LYS A 161 -5.73 11.98 -21.12
N THR A 162 -6.89 12.05 -21.75
CA THR A 162 -7.43 13.28 -22.35
C THR A 162 -8.75 13.73 -21.74
N GLY A 163 -9.25 13.03 -20.71
CA GLY A 163 -10.57 13.30 -20.16
C GLY A 163 -10.69 12.99 -18.68
N THR A 164 -11.91 13.13 -18.18
CA THR A 164 -12.26 12.96 -16.77
C THR A 164 -12.72 11.53 -16.43
N GLN A 165 -12.28 10.55 -17.21
CA GLN A 165 -12.74 9.18 -17.07
C GLN A 165 -11.73 8.32 -16.31
N ILE A 166 -12.27 7.44 -15.48
CA ILE A 166 -11.54 6.39 -14.78
C ILE A 166 -12.16 5.05 -15.13
N ALA A 167 -11.30 4.07 -15.37
CA ALA A 167 -11.70 2.71 -15.64
C ALA A 167 -11.08 1.77 -14.61
N TYR A 168 -11.84 0.76 -14.21
CA TYR A 168 -11.33 -0.32 -13.38
C TYR A 168 -12.15 -1.59 -13.61
N CYS A 169 -11.51 -2.75 -13.42
CA CYS A 169 -12.19 -4.03 -13.50
C CYS A 169 -12.51 -4.56 -12.10
N ASN A 170 -13.76 -4.95 -11.86
CA ASN A 170 -14.21 -5.56 -10.62
C ASN A 170 -15.06 -6.80 -10.96
N ASN A 171 -14.59 -7.99 -10.58
CA ASN A 171 -15.30 -9.26 -10.82
C ASN A 171 -15.74 -9.43 -12.28
N LYS A 172 -14.80 -9.38 -13.23
CA LYS A 172 -15.04 -9.46 -14.70
C LYS A 172 -15.86 -8.32 -15.30
N THR A 173 -16.25 -7.31 -14.53
CA THR A 173 -16.96 -6.15 -15.06
C THR A 173 -16.00 -4.99 -15.17
N VAL A 174 -15.76 -4.50 -16.39
CA VAL A 174 -15.07 -3.22 -16.58
C VAL A 174 -16.09 -2.11 -16.39
N LEU A 175 -15.81 -1.24 -15.43
CA LEU A 175 -16.55 -0.02 -15.17
C LEU A 175 -15.76 1.14 -15.75
N VAL A 176 -16.43 2.00 -16.50
CA VAL A 176 -15.89 3.27 -17.00
C VAL A 176 -16.76 4.38 -16.47
N GLU A 177 -16.18 5.24 -15.65
CA GLU A 177 -16.90 6.26 -14.90
C GLU A 177 -16.28 7.63 -15.13
N ASP A 178 -17.12 8.67 -15.19
CA ASP A 178 -16.64 10.05 -15.10
C ASP A 178 -16.41 10.40 -13.63
N TYR A 179 -15.18 10.74 -13.24
CA TYR A 179 -14.87 11.11 -11.87
C TYR A 179 -15.21 12.59 -11.57
N SER A 180 -15.53 13.39 -12.60
CA SER A 180 -15.95 14.78 -12.44
C SER A 180 -17.46 14.93 -12.26
N SER A 181 -18.24 14.02 -12.85
CA SER A 181 -19.69 13.94 -12.73
C SER A 181 -20.07 12.52 -12.29
N ASN A 182 -20.60 12.36 -11.07
CA ASN A 182 -20.98 11.05 -10.47
C ASN A 182 -22.15 10.35 -11.21
N THR A 183 -22.29 10.55 -12.52
CA THR A 183 -23.52 10.37 -13.28
C THR A 183 -23.40 9.47 -14.50
N SER A 184 -22.18 9.11 -14.94
CA SER A 184 -22.01 8.17 -16.05
C SER A 184 -21.17 6.96 -15.65
N THR A 185 -21.75 5.78 -15.78
CA THR A 185 -21.08 4.48 -15.61
C THR A 185 -21.40 3.61 -16.81
N ALA A 186 -20.45 3.42 -17.71
CA ALA A 186 -20.53 2.36 -18.72
C ALA A 186 -20.03 1.05 -18.09
N ARG A 187 -20.67 -0.07 -18.46
CA ARG A 187 -20.38 -1.40 -17.91
C ARG A 187 -20.17 -2.40 -19.04
N TYR A 188 -19.06 -3.13 -18.97
CA TYR A 188 -18.72 -4.15 -19.96
C TYR A 188 -18.39 -5.45 -19.24
N LEU A 189 -19.14 -6.51 -19.55
CA LEU A 189 -18.94 -7.83 -18.98
C LEU A 189 -17.89 -8.60 -19.79
N LEU A 190 -16.87 -9.11 -19.11
CA LEU A 190 -15.81 -9.91 -19.70
C LEU A 190 -16.03 -11.40 -19.43
N GLU A 191 -15.53 -12.24 -20.33
CA GLU A 191 -15.50 -13.70 -20.11
C GLU A 191 -14.49 -14.08 -19.02
N THR A 192 -13.35 -13.38 -18.98
CA THR A 192 -12.23 -13.63 -18.06
C THR A 192 -11.87 -12.35 -17.32
N GLU A 193 -11.46 -12.49 -16.06
CA GLU A 193 -11.03 -11.35 -15.25
C GLU A 193 -9.57 -11.01 -15.59
N PRO A 194 -9.28 -9.78 -16.04
CA PRO A 194 -7.91 -9.34 -16.23
C PRO A 194 -7.24 -9.08 -14.87
N VAL A 195 -5.92 -9.24 -14.81
CA VAL A 195 -5.12 -8.89 -13.63
C VAL A 195 -5.22 -7.39 -13.33
N PHE A 196 -5.23 -6.57 -14.38
CA PHE A 196 -5.48 -5.14 -14.36
C PHE A 196 -5.83 -4.66 -15.77
N ILE A 197 -6.22 -3.40 -15.89
CA ILE A 197 -6.54 -2.76 -17.16
C ILE A 197 -5.72 -1.48 -17.34
N ASP A 198 -5.60 -1.02 -18.58
CA ASP A 198 -4.93 0.25 -18.91
C ASP A 198 -5.65 0.97 -20.05
N TRP A 199 -5.61 2.30 -20.03
CA TRP A 199 -6.18 3.11 -21.09
C TRP A 199 -5.20 3.17 -22.27
N GLU A 200 -5.65 2.75 -23.46
CA GLU A 200 -4.83 2.83 -24.68
C GLU A 200 -5.05 4.16 -25.39
N ILE A 201 -6.33 4.40 -25.71
CA ILE A 201 -6.86 5.52 -26.47
C ILE A 201 -8.25 5.83 -25.92
N GLU A 202 -8.80 6.98 -26.27
CA GLU A 202 -10.11 7.46 -25.75
C GLU A 202 -11.20 6.38 -25.71
N ASN A 203 -11.30 5.53 -26.73
CA ASN A 203 -12.34 4.49 -26.86
C ASN A 203 -11.81 3.05 -26.71
N GLY A 204 -10.60 2.86 -26.16
CA GLY A 204 -9.93 1.56 -26.10
C GLY A 204 -9.27 1.29 -24.77
N ILE A 205 -9.62 0.15 -24.15
CA ILE A 205 -9.02 -0.33 -22.90
C ILE A 205 -8.23 -1.61 -23.18
N LEU A 206 -6.99 -1.66 -22.73
CA LEU A 206 -6.17 -2.87 -22.70
C LEU A 206 -6.52 -3.71 -21.47
N LEU A 207 -6.71 -5.01 -21.68
CA LEU A 207 -7.02 -6.00 -20.66
C LEU A 207 -5.80 -6.94 -20.52
N PHE A 208 -5.17 -6.95 -19.36
CA PHE A 208 -3.98 -7.77 -19.10
C PHE A 208 -4.38 -9.08 -18.43
N CYS A 209 -4.50 -10.16 -19.20
CA CYS A 209 -4.89 -11.49 -18.72
C CYS A 209 -3.66 -12.33 -18.37
N SER A 210 -3.69 -13.07 -17.25
CA SER A 210 -2.58 -13.95 -16.84
C SER A 210 -2.74 -15.41 -17.23
N ASP A 211 -3.95 -15.85 -17.61
CA ASP A 211 -4.22 -17.24 -17.94
C ASP A 211 -5.04 -17.39 -19.24
N PRO A 212 -4.38 -17.69 -20.37
CA PRO A 212 -2.95 -17.53 -20.62
C PRO A 212 -2.51 -16.06 -20.58
N PHE A 213 -1.20 -15.82 -20.43
CA PHE A 213 -0.61 -14.48 -20.49
C PHE A 213 -0.82 -13.84 -21.87
N ARG A 214 -1.71 -12.85 -21.94
CA ARG A 214 -2.03 -12.11 -23.17
C ARG A 214 -2.59 -10.72 -22.87
N VAL A 215 -2.54 -9.85 -23.85
CA VAL A 215 -3.23 -8.56 -23.81
C VAL A 215 -4.39 -8.59 -24.81
N MET A 216 -5.58 -8.23 -24.33
CA MET A 216 -6.78 -8.06 -25.17
C MET A 216 -7.16 -6.59 -25.19
N LYS A 217 -7.98 -6.19 -26.15
CA LYS A 217 -8.49 -4.83 -26.29
C LYS A 217 -10.01 -4.84 -26.20
N LEU A 218 -10.57 -4.01 -25.33
CA LEU A 218 -11.99 -3.71 -25.26
C LEU A 218 -12.26 -2.40 -26.01
N ASP A 219 -13.08 -2.46 -27.05
CA ASP A 219 -13.61 -1.28 -27.73
C ASP A 219 -14.83 -0.76 -26.95
N LEU A 220 -14.75 0.47 -26.44
CA LEU A 220 -15.80 1.07 -25.62
C LEU A 220 -17.06 1.43 -26.41
N ARG A 221 -16.97 1.61 -27.73
CA ARG A 221 -18.12 1.96 -28.58
C ARG A 221 -19.01 0.75 -28.87
N THR A 222 -18.38 -0.39 -29.12
CA THR A 222 -19.09 -1.63 -29.50
C THR A 222 -19.24 -2.60 -28.33
N GLY A 223 -18.41 -2.45 -27.28
CA GLY A 223 -18.29 -3.40 -26.18
C GLY A 223 -17.60 -4.72 -26.57
N THR A 224 -17.01 -4.80 -27.77
CA THR A 224 -16.36 -6.02 -28.25
C THR A 224 -14.93 -6.13 -27.76
N VAL A 225 -14.52 -7.35 -27.42
CA VAL A 225 -13.14 -7.67 -27.04
C VAL A 225 -12.43 -8.35 -28.20
N SER A 226 -11.23 -7.89 -28.54
CA SER A 226 -10.37 -8.46 -29.58
C SER A 226 -8.94 -8.70 -29.05
N SER A 227 -8.13 -9.43 -29.81
CA SER A 227 -6.70 -9.58 -29.48
C SER A 227 -5.97 -8.25 -29.69
N SER A 228 -5.04 -7.92 -28.80
CA SER A 228 -4.07 -6.85 -29.02
C SER A 228 -2.77 -7.41 -29.58
N ASP A 229 -2.05 -6.62 -30.38
CA ASP A 229 -0.69 -6.93 -30.82
C ASP A 229 0.35 -6.71 -29.70
N MET A 230 -0.07 -6.11 -28.58
CA MET A 230 0.78 -5.85 -27.44
C MET A 230 1.17 -7.15 -26.72
N LYS A 231 2.46 -7.30 -26.43
CA LYS A 231 2.95 -8.40 -25.59
C LYS A 231 2.58 -8.17 -24.13
N TYR A 232 2.23 -9.26 -23.44
CA TYR A 232 2.06 -9.20 -21.99
C TYR A 232 3.42 -8.90 -21.34
N ILE A 233 3.52 -7.77 -20.67
CA ILE A 233 4.69 -7.37 -19.90
C ILE A 233 4.33 -7.54 -18.42
N ALA A 234 5.03 -8.46 -17.74
CA ALA A 234 4.85 -8.63 -16.30
C ALA A 234 5.18 -7.32 -15.58
N ASN A 235 4.32 -6.91 -14.64
CA ASN A 235 4.42 -5.64 -13.90
C ASN A 235 4.23 -4.37 -14.75
N TYR A 236 3.71 -4.47 -15.97
CA TYR A 236 3.32 -3.31 -16.78
C TYR A 236 2.12 -2.60 -16.15
N SER A 237 2.33 -1.69 -15.22
CA SER A 237 1.23 -0.83 -14.76
C SER A 237 1.70 0.45 -14.09
N GLN A 238 3.01 0.70 -14.10
CA GLN A 238 3.65 1.66 -13.22
C GLN A 238 4.78 2.32 -14.01
N GLU A 239 4.69 3.64 -14.17
CA GLU A 239 5.68 4.47 -14.89
C GLU A 239 7.08 4.29 -14.31
N LEU A 240 7.16 4.13 -12.98
CA LEU A 240 8.39 3.83 -12.27
C LEU A 240 8.30 2.50 -11.53
N GLY A 241 9.33 1.69 -11.66
CA GLY A 241 9.51 0.48 -10.86
C GLY A 241 10.14 0.75 -9.48
N VAL A 242 10.04 -0.23 -8.59
CA VAL A 242 10.60 -0.19 -7.23
C VAL A 242 12.07 0.22 -7.17
N THR A 243 12.88 -0.22 -8.13
CA THR A 243 14.32 0.07 -8.16
C THR A 243 14.60 1.53 -8.50
N GLU A 244 13.82 2.11 -9.41
CA GLU A 244 13.93 3.52 -9.80
C GLU A 244 13.50 4.44 -8.65
N ILE A 245 12.37 4.11 -8.02
CA ILE A 245 11.88 4.83 -6.83
C ILE A 245 12.94 4.75 -5.73
N ARG A 246 13.51 3.58 -5.45
CA ARG A 246 14.57 3.43 -4.44
C ARG A 246 15.78 4.29 -4.74
N SER A 247 16.19 4.37 -6.01
CA SER A 247 17.31 5.23 -6.45
C SER A 247 17.00 6.71 -6.18
N ILE A 248 15.81 7.18 -6.53
CA ILE A 248 15.35 8.55 -6.26
C ILE A 248 15.32 8.82 -4.75
N VAL A 249 14.68 7.94 -3.99
CA VAL A 249 14.49 8.10 -2.55
C VAL A 249 15.81 7.97 -1.80
N SER A 250 16.82 7.25 -2.29
CA SER A 250 18.12 7.19 -1.63
C SER A 250 18.88 8.51 -1.62
N LYS A 251 18.52 9.44 -2.54
CA LYS A 251 19.12 10.78 -2.62
C LYS A 251 18.48 11.76 -1.64
N SER A 252 17.21 11.53 -1.31
CA SER A 252 16.57 12.14 -0.15
C SER A 252 16.94 11.35 1.10
N ILE A 253 17.38 11.97 2.19
CA ILE A 253 17.49 11.27 3.47
C ILE A 253 16.23 11.66 4.27
N PRO A 254 15.09 10.96 4.11
CA PRO A 254 13.88 11.33 4.83
C PRO A 254 14.10 11.15 6.33
N ASP A 255 13.73 12.18 7.09
CA ASP A 255 13.69 12.11 8.54
C ASP A 255 12.46 11.29 8.96
N LEU A 256 12.66 9.98 9.10
CA LEU A 256 11.60 9.01 9.34
C LEU A 256 10.89 9.24 10.69
N GLU A 257 11.60 9.77 11.68
CA GLU A 257 11.03 10.11 12.99
C GLU A 257 10.06 11.29 12.84
N LYS A 258 10.49 12.38 12.18
CA LYS A 258 9.61 13.53 11.91
C LYS A 258 8.38 13.18 11.07
N LEU A 259 8.51 12.24 10.14
CA LEU A 259 7.37 11.78 9.34
C LEU A 259 6.31 11.11 10.21
N LEU A 260 6.73 10.38 11.25
CA LEU A 260 5.87 9.68 12.20
C LEU A 260 5.30 10.59 13.31
N ASP A 261 5.95 11.71 13.65
CA ASP A 261 5.49 12.65 14.68
C ASP A 261 4.42 13.64 14.20
N ASN A 262 4.46 14.03 12.92
CA ASN A 262 3.62 15.10 12.38
C ASN A 262 2.25 14.64 11.87
N ASN A 263 1.82 13.39 12.13
CA ASN A 263 0.60 12.79 11.58
C ASN A 263 -0.05 11.77 12.51
#